data_AF-A0A9E1PUC3-F1
#
_entry.id   AF-A0A9E1PUC3-F1
#
_cell.length_a   1.000
_cell.length_b   1.000
_cell.length_c   1.000
_cell.angle_alpha   90.00
_cell.angle_beta   90.00
_cell.angle_gamma   90.00
#
_symmetry.space_group_name_H-M   'P 1'
#
loop_
_entity.id
_entity.type
_entity.pdbx_description
1 polymer ?
#
loop_
_entity_poly.entity_id
_entity_poly.type
_entity_poly.pdbx_seq_one_letter_code
_entity_poly.pdbx_strand_id
1 'polypeptide(L)'
;MSDQQVRDELSQLEGYTFEDKPWVTPKPLSECRVAVVTTAGLTVDNNADWNPGDQAFTLLPGDRRDFTLAHFSPNFDRTGWV
;
A
#
# COMPACT_ATOMS: atom_id res chain seq x y z
N MET A 1 -1.05 -9.01 -24.17
CA MET A 1 -2.39 -9.40 -23.67
C MET A 1 -3.26 -8.16 -23.64
N SER A 2 -4.55 -8.28 -23.95
CA SER A 2 -5.49 -7.17 -23.74
C SER A 2 -5.80 -7.01 -22.25
N ASP A 3 -6.22 -5.81 -21.84
CA ASP A 3 -6.66 -5.53 -20.47
C ASP A 3 -7.74 -6.51 -19.99
N GLN A 4 -8.67 -6.87 -20.87
CA GLN A 4 -9.73 -7.83 -20.55
C GLN A 4 -9.15 -9.21 -20.22
N GLN A 5 -8.20 -9.70 -21.01
CA GLN A 5 -7.55 -11.00 -20.77
C GLN A 5 -6.82 -11.01 -19.42
N VAL A 6 -6.06 -9.96 -19.11
CA VAL A 6 -5.34 -9.85 -17.83
C VAL A 6 -6.32 -9.77 -16.65
N ARG A 7 -7.42 -9.04 -16.79
CA ARG A 7 -8.47 -8.97 -15.76
C ARG A 7 -9.13 -10.33 -15.52
N ASP A 8 -9.47 -11.04 -16.60
CA ASP A 8 -10.12 -12.36 -16.51
C ASP A 8 -9.20 -13.35 -15.79
N GLU A 9 -7.94 -13.43 -16.20
CA GLU A 9 -6.92 -14.29 -15.56
C GLU A 9 -6.70 -13.92 -14.08
N LEU A 10 -6.47 -12.64 -13.81
CA LEU A 10 -6.20 -12.17 -12.45
C LEU A 10 -7.44 -12.30 -11.56
N SER A 11 -8.67 -12.23 -12.06
CA SER A 11 -9.87 -12.35 -11.21
C SER A 11 -10.03 -13.73 -10.56
N GLN A 12 -9.43 -14.77 -11.14
CA GLN A 12 -9.60 -16.16 -10.70
C GLN A 12 -8.62 -16.59 -9.60
N LEU A 13 -7.52 -15.86 -9.37
CA LEU A 13 -6.59 -16.25 -8.29
C LEU A 13 -7.24 -15.93 -6.93
N GLU A 14 -6.95 -16.71 -5.92
CA GLU A 14 -7.41 -16.42 -4.56
C GLU A 14 -6.74 -15.14 -4.02
N GLY A 15 -7.53 -14.23 -3.46
CA GLY A 15 -6.99 -13.04 -2.80
C GLY A 15 -6.46 -13.38 -1.42
N TYR A 16 -5.44 -12.64 -0.95
CA TYR A 16 -4.98 -12.79 0.43
C TYR A 16 -6.09 -12.33 1.39
N THR A 17 -6.42 -13.17 2.38
CA THR A 17 -7.42 -12.84 3.41
C THR A 17 -6.78 -12.92 4.79
N PHE A 18 -7.23 -12.05 5.69
CA PHE A 18 -6.87 -12.10 7.10
C PHE A 18 -8.03 -12.75 7.86
N GLU A 19 -7.75 -13.79 8.63
CA GLU A 19 -8.75 -14.45 9.49
C GLU A 19 -9.30 -13.46 10.54
N ASP A 20 -8.41 -12.65 11.12
CA ASP A 20 -8.75 -11.62 12.08
C ASP A 20 -9.03 -10.27 11.40
N LYS A 21 -10.17 -9.67 11.74
CA LYS A 21 -10.51 -8.29 11.36
C LYS A 21 -10.36 -7.40 12.60
N PRO A 22 -9.27 -6.62 12.75
CA PRO A 22 -8.96 -5.87 13.97
C PRO A 22 -9.80 -4.58 14.10
N TRP A 23 -11.09 -4.65 13.80
CA TRP A 23 -12.00 -3.52 13.95
C TRP A 23 -12.25 -3.25 15.42
N VAL A 24 -11.92 -2.03 15.84
CA VAL A 24 -12.21 -1.51 17.17
C VAL A 24 -13.10 -0.28 17.03
N THR A 25 -13.93 0.02 18.04
CA THR A 25 -14.55 1.35 18.14
C THR A 25 -13.46 2.35 18.54
N PRO A 26 -13.09 3.32 17.69
CA PRO A 26 -12.07 4.28 18.04
C PRO A 26 -12.61 5.28 19.07
N LYS A 27 -11.71 5.83 19.88
CA LYS A 27 -11.98 7.05 20.67
C LYS A 27 -12.17 8.26 19.73
N PRO A 28 -12.67 9.41 20.21
CA PRO A 28 -12.77 10.62 19.40
C PRO A 28 -11.45 10.94 18.68
N LEU A 29 -11.52 11.37 17.42
CA LEU A 29 -10.33 11.60 16.59
C LEU A 29 -9.34 12.57 17.22
N SER A 30 -9.84 13.59 17.93
CA SER A 30 -9.04 14.56 18.69
C SER A 30 -8.16 13.94 19.77
N GLU A 31 -8.47 12.73 20.20
CA GLU A 31 -7.73 11.99 21.22
C GLU A 31 -6.84 10.91 20.60
N CYS A 32 -6.97 10.63 19.30
CA CYS A 32 -6.22 9.59 18.59
C CYS A 32 -4.79 10.01 18.25
N ARG A 33 -3.86 9.05 18.32
CA ARG A 33 -2.59 9.14 17.60
C ARG A 33 -2.83 8.64 16.19
N VAL A 34 -2.53 9.46 15.19
CA VAL A 34 -2.73 9.12 13.77
C VAL A 34 -1.43 8.60 13.18
N ALA A 35 -1.53 7.50 12.42
CA ALA A 35 -0.48 7.02 11.53
C ALA A 35 -1.03 7.03 10.10
N VAL A 36 -0.22 7.46 9.14
CA VAL A 36 -0.53 7.34 7.72
C VAL A 36 0.19 6.10 7.21
N VAL A 37 -0.58 5.11 6.76
CA VAL A 37 -0.05 3.92 6.07
C VAL A 37 -0.41 4.06 4.60
N THR A 38 0.58 3.98 3.73
CA THR A 38 0.41 4.17 2.29
C THR A 38 1.23 3.14 1.54
N THR A 39 0.71 2.71 0.40
CA THR A 39 1.46 1.94 -0.58
C THR A 39 2.22 2.85 -1.53
N ALA A 40 2.12 4.19 -1.46
CA ALA A 40 2.97 5.05 -2.26
C ALA A 40 4.45 4.84 -1.91
N GLY A 41 5.30 4.68 -2.93
CA GLY A 41 6.73 4.54 -2.73
C GLY A 41 7.30 5.87 -2.26
N LEU A 42 7.60 5.98 -0.97
CA LEU A 42 8.14 7.20 -0.38
C LEU A 42 9.50 6.90 0.22
N THR A 43 10.51 7.68 -0.17
CA THR A 43 11.88 7.57 0.33
C THR A 43 12.43 8.95 0.69
N VAL A 44 13.58 8.99 1.36
CA VAL A 44 14.13 10.20 2.02
C VAL A 44 15.56 10.50 1.57
N ASP A 45 16.14 9.62 0.75
CA ASP A 45 17.53 9.60 0.28
C ASP A 45 17.65 9.91 -1.22
N ASN A 46 16.58 10.41 -1.84
CA ASN A 46 16.44 10.55 -3.30
C ASN A 46 16.58 9.23 -4.08
N ASN A 47 16.49 8.08 -3.40
CA ASN A 47 16.46 6.80 -4.08
C ASN A 47 15.01 6.45 -4.41
N ALA A 48 14.61 6.62 -5.67
CA ALA A 48 13.27 6.27 -6.14
C ALA A 48 13.16 4.82 -6.62
N ASP A 49 14.13 3.96 -6.29
CA ASP A 49 14.10 2.56 -6.68
C ASP A 49 13.03 1.81 -5.90
N TRP A 50 12.14 1.14 -6.63
CA TRP A 50 11.06 0.34 -6.05
C TRP A 50 10.82 -0.88 -6.91
N ASN A 51 11.15 -2.04 -6.34
CA ASN A 51 11.08 -3.30 -7.04
C ASN A 51 9.65 -3.86 -7.07
N PRO A 52 9.19 -4.37 -8.22
CA PRO A 52 7.93 -5.10 -8.29
C PRO A 52 7.91 -6.26 -7.28
N GLY A 53 6.87 -6.30 -6.44
CA GLY A 53 6.70 -7.36 -5.44
C GLY A 53 7.46 -7.15 -4.13
N ASP A 54 8.05 -5.98 -3.90
CA ASP A 54 8.57 -5.61 -2.58
C ASP A 54 7.44 -5.58 -1.53
N GLN A 55 7.65 -6.27 -0.42
CA GLN A 55 6.72 -6.38 0.71
C GLN A 55 7.29 -5.74 1.99
N ALA A 56 8.41 -5.02 1.89
CA ALA A 56 9.02 -4.36 3.01
C ALA A 56 8.12 -3.26 3.58
N PHE A 57 8.26 -3.04 4.89
CA PHE A 57 7.65 -1.91 5.59
C PHE A 57 8.76 -0.97 6.05
N THR A 58 8.63 0.30 5.69
CA THR A 58 9.59 1.34 6.08
C THR A 58 8.86 2.41 6.88
N LEU A 59 9.38 2.70 8.07
CA LEU A 59 8.92 3.83 8.87
C LEU A 59 9.68 5.09 8.46
N LEU A 60 8.95 6.11 8.01
CA LEU A 60 9.52 7.40 7.66
C LEU A 60 9.57 8.32 8.88
N PRO A 61 10.66 9.09 9.09
CA PRO A 61 10.73 10.06 10.18
C PRO A 61 9.71 11.19 9.98
N GLY A 62 8.92 11.51 11.01
CA GLY A 62 7.81 12.46 10.93
C GLY A 62 8.22 13.94 10.84
N ASP A 63 9.49 14.26 11.08
CA ASP A 63 10.07 15.59 10.97
C ASP A 63 10.61 15.91 9.56
N ARG A 64 10.78 14.89 8.71
CA ARG A 64 11.25 15.05 7.33
C ARG A 64 10.17 15.63 6.42
N ARG A 65 10.61 16.36 5.40
CA ARG A 65 9.74 17.04 4.41
C ARG A 65 10.23 16.86 2.97
N ASP A 66 11.45 16.37 2.82
CA ASP A 66 12.19 16.11 1.59
C ASP A 66 12.00 14.65 1.14
N PHE A 67 10.74 14.29 0.92
CA PHE A 67 10.40 12.96 0.42
C PHE A 67 10.54 12.90 -1.10
N THR A 68 11.09 11.78 -1.59
CA THR A 68 11.06 11.41 -3.00
C THR A 68 9.96 10.37 -3.22
N LEU A 69 9.16 10.58 -4.27
CA LEU A 69 8.11 9.65 -4.67
C LEU A 69 8.68 8.66 -5.70
N ALA A 70 8.78 7.40 -5.29
CA ALA A 70 8.83 6.25 -6.18
C ALA A 70 7.40 5.83 -6.55
N HIS A 71 7.16 5.51 -7.81
CA HIS A 71 5.86 5.04 -8.26
C HIS A 71 6.02 3.83 -9.17
N PHE A 72 5.41 2.72 -8.75
CA PHE A 72 5.14 1.58 -9.61
C PHE A 72 3.64 1.54 -9.89
N SER A 73 3.26 1.49 -11.17
CA SER A 73 1.86 1.41 -11.62
C SER A 73 1.54 -0.04 -12.00
N PRO A 74 1.15 -0.92 -11.06
CA PRO A 74 0.61 -2.21 -11.44
C PRO A 74 -0.71 -1.99 -12.20
N ASN A 75 -0.90 -2.68 -13.32
CA ASN A 75 -2.12 -2.56 -14.12
C ASN A 75 -3.37 -3.00 -13.32
N PHE A 76 -3.20 -3.88 -12.33
CA PHE A 76 -4.25 -4.34 -11.42
C PHE A 76 -3.68 -4.50 -10.00
N ASP A 77 -4.32 -3.88 -9.01
CA ASP A 77 -4.02 -4.08 -7.59
C ASP A 77 -5.09 -4.99 -6.98
N ARG A 78 -4.66 -6.13 -6.42
CA ARG A 78 -5.54 -7.13 -5.79
C ARG A 78 -5.51 -7.10 -4.26
N THR A 79 -4.79 -6.15 -3.66
CA THR A 79 -4.67 -5.99 -2.20
C THR A 79 -5.81 -5.17 -1.58
N GLY A 80 -6.66 -4.56 -2.41
CA GLY A 80 -7.86 -3.85 -1.96
C GLY A 80 -8.94 -4.79 -1.40
N TRP A 81 -9.65 -4.34 -0.36
CA TRP A 81 -10.78 -5.06 0.22
C TRP A 81 -11.94 -5.14 -0.79
N VAL A 82 -12.55 -6.33 -0.92
CA VAL A 82 -13.85 -6.53 -1.57
C VAL A 82 -14.96 -6.44 -0.53
#